data_AF-A0A5N6F6W4-F1
#
_entry.id   AF-A0A5N6F6W4-F1
#
_cell.length_a   1.000
_cell.length_b   1.000
_cell.length_c   1.000
_cell.angle_alpha   90.00
_cell.angle_beta   90.00
_cell.angle_gamma   90.00
#
_symmetry.space_group_name_H-M   'P 1'
#
loop_
_entity.id
_entity.type
_entity.pdbx_description
1 polymer ?
#
loop_
_entity_poly.entity_id
_entity_poly.type
_entity_poly.pdbx_seq_one_letter_code
_entity_poly.pdbx_strand_id
1 'polypeptide(L)'
;MFGMKPTEATPGGRVVRLKVAGSSKPKTTRSIEELCNAPEVELVLIVNNHALHASAAVLALQANKYVFIEKPIALTLQDTDRIIAADKATGGAKVFIGCMRRYAAALIDAVNEVASIGQIRYARVRDIIGPNSVFVSQSGTYPRTFNDYPEADSEALHTKTHNDMEQALHTKLGITVTKETAMIAMREIIGMPKDVVGFSPCATVGSPFWRFDASIEIFGDTKTVKVCIDSLFTKGLPTTMVLKEVSPNGSYREQDLILGMLMKATTA
;
A
#
# COMPACT_ATOMS: atom_id res chain seq x y z
N MET A 1 10.40 -8.03 -14.13
CA MET A 1 11.74 -8.12 -14.74
C MET A 1 12.64 -7.15 -13.98
N PHE A 2 13.68 -7.64 -13.30
CA PHE A 2 14.74 -6.78 -12.71
C PHE A 2 16.08 -7.50 -12.93
N GLY A 3 16.73 -7.19 -14.05
CA GLY A 3 18.10 -7.62 -14.31
C GLY A 3 19.04 -6.45 -14.14
N MET A 4 19.66 -6.29 -12.97
CA MET A 4 20.84 -5.43 -12.88
C MET A 4 21.98 -6.12 -13.63
N LYS A 5 22.36 -5.62 -14.82
CA LYS A 5 23.66 -5.94 -15.39
C LYS A 5 24.75 -5.42 -14.43
N PRO A 6 25.87 -6.13 -14.25
CA PRO A 6 27.03 -5.58 -13.58
C PRO A 6 27.52 -4.40 -14.44
N THR A 7 27.35 -3.17 -13.97
CA THR A 7 27.99 -2.03 -14.62
C THR A 7 29.49 -2.14 -14.42
N GLU A 8 30.23 -2.25 -15.52
CA GLU A 8 31.67 -1.98 -15.53
C GLU A 8 31.92 -0.62 -14.86
N ALA A 9 32.93 -0.59 -13.98
CA ALA A 9 33.23 0.57 -13.16
C ALA A 9 33.59 1.75 -14.06
N THR A 10 32.77 2.79 -14.05
CA THR A 10 33.15 4.10 -14.58
C THR A 10 34.27 4.66 -13.69
N PRO A 11 35.39 5.18 -14.23
CA PRO A 11 36.47 5.72 -13.42
C PRO A 11 35.96 6.90 -12.58
N GLY A 12 35.85 6.72 -11.25
CA GLY A 12 35.34 7.72 -10.30
C GLY A 12 33.96 7.41 -9.68
N GLY A 13 33.29 6.32 -10.06
CA GLY A 13 32.00 5.93 -9.47
C GLY A 13 32.14 5.36 -8.06
N ARG A 14 31.51 5.98 -7.06
CA ARG A 14 31.38 5.42 -5.70
C ARG A 14 30.87 3.99 -5.78
N VAL A 15 31.63 3.04 -5.23
CA VAL A 15 31.24 1.64 -5.07
C VAL A 15 29.92 1.59 -4.29
N VAL A 16 28.84 1.19 -4.97
CA VAL A 16 27.57 0.88 -4.29
C VAL A 16 27.80 -0.44 -3.57
N ARG A 17 28.22 -0.38 -2.29
CA ARG A 17 28.20 -1.55 -1.41
C ARG A 17 26.76 -2.07 -1.36
N LEU A 18 26.54 -3.30 -1.83
CA LEU A 18 25.27 -4.00 -1.67
C LEU A 18 24.92 -3.98 -0.18
N LYS A 19 23.83 -3.32 0.20
CA LYS A 19 23.26 -3.36 1.56
C LYS A 19 22.48 -4.67 1.78
N VAL A 20 23.05 -5.79 1.35
CA VAL A 20 22.50 -7.12 1.64
C VAL A 20 23.34 -7.67 2.78
N ALA A 21 22.70 -8.06 3.88
CA ALA A 21 23.39 -8.73 4.97
C ALA A 21 23.93 -10.07 4.44
N GLY A 22 25.24 -10.30 4.52
CA GLY A 22 25.90 -11.49 4.02
C GLY A 22 27.00 -11.20 2.99
N SER A 23 27.96 -12.12 2.88
CA SER A 23 29.15 -11.99 2.02
C SER A 23 28.90 -12.35 0.56
N SER A 24 27.76 -12.99 0.25
CA SER A 24 27.45 -13.53 -1.06
C SER A 24 26.68 -12.55 -1.94
N LYS A 25 27.15 -12.38 -3.17
CA LYS A 25 26.42 -11.66 -4.22
C LYS A 25 25.07 -12.36 -4.49
N PRO A 26 23.94 -11.63 -4.63
CA PRO A 26 22.67 -12.23 -5.00
C PRO A 26 22.77 -12.96 -6.34
N LYS A 27 22.17 -14.15 -6.43
CA LYS A 27 21.91 -14.82 -7.72
C LYS A 27 20.81 -14.07 -8.45
N THR A 28 20.91 -13.96 -9.77
CA THR A 28 19.92 -13.29 -10.62
C THR A 28 19.40 -14.26 -11.67
N THR A 29 18.11 -14.19 -11.97
CA THR A 29 17.45 -14.95 -13.04
C THR A 29 16.47 -14.06 -13.81
N ARG A 30 16.10 -14.49 -15.01
CA ARG A 30 15.04 -13.91 -15.83
C ARG A 30 13.71 -14.67 -15.75
N SER A 31 13.68 -15.84 -15.10
CA SER A 31 12.48 -16.67 -14.94
C SER A 31 11.96 -16.59 -13.50
N ILE A 32 10.65 -16.37 -13.37
CA ILE A 32 9.97 -16.38 -12.07
C ILE A 32 9.93 -17.82 -11.54
N GLU A 33 9.72 -18.79 -12.43
CA GLU A 33 9.67 -20.21 -12.13
C GLU A 33 11.01 -20.71 -11.58
N GLU A 34 12.14 -20.30 -12.15
CA GLU A 34 13.47 -20.62 -11.64
C GLU A 34 13.65 -20.07 -10.21
N LEU A 35 13.29 -18.80 -9.99
CA LEU A 35 13.35 -18.18 -8.66
C LEU A 35 12.46 -18.92 -7.65
N CYS A 36 11.24 -19.30 -8.05
CA CYS A 36 10.29 -19.98 -7.18
C CYS A 36 10.69 -21.43 -6.91
N ASN A 37 11.34 -22.13 -7.84
CA ASN A 37 11.77 -23.51 -7.64
C ASN A 37 13.14 -23.64 -6.97
N ALA A 38 13.86 -22.54 -6.76
CA ALA A 38 15.14 -22.55 -6.06
C ALA A 38 14.97 -23.09 -4.62
N PRO A 39 15.73 -24.14 -4.22
CA PRO A 39 15.59 -24.76 -2.92
C PRO A 39 16.00 -23.84 -1.76
N GLU A 40 16.92 -22.91 -1.99
CA GLU A 40 17.38 -21.93 -1.00
C GLU A 40 16.41 -20.76 -0.76
N VAL A 41 15.37 -20.62 -1.58
CA VAL A 41 14.38 -19.54 -1.45
C VAL A 41 13.22 -20.01 -0.60
N GLU A 42 12.93 -19.29 0.49
CA GLU A 42 11.78 -19.59 1.36
C GLU A 42 10.65 -18.56 1.22
N LEU A 43 11.01 -17.32 0.89
CA LEU A 43 10.11 -16.16 0.77
C LEU A 43 10.33 -15.46 -0.57
N VAL A 44 9.24 -15.20 -1.29
CA VAL A 44 9.23 -14.41 -2.53
C VAL A 44 8.58 -13.04 -2.26
N LEU A 45 9.33 -11.97 -2.51
CA LEU A 45 8.84 -10.59 -2.43
C LEU A 45 8.38 -10.13 -3.82
N ILE A 46 7.08 -10.00 -4.00
CA ILE A 46 6.44 -9.54 -5.24
C ILE A 46 6.24 -8.04 -5.15
N VAL A 47 7.17 -7.31 -5.77
CA VAL A 47 7.24 -5.83 -5.82
C VAL A 47 7.36 -5.33 -7.27
N ASN A 48 6.82 -6.09 -8.22
CA ASN A 48 6.77 -5.73 -9.63
C ASN A 48 5.47 -4.97 -9.96
N ASN A 49 5.13 -4.84 -11.25
CA ASN A 49 3.89 -4.20 -11.64
C ASN A 49 2.68 -5.00 -11.14
N HIS A 50 1.68 -4.31 -10.58
CA HIS A 50 0.49 -4.89 -9.98
C HIS A 50 -0.36 -5.76 -10.92
N ALA A 51 -0.29 -5.54 -12.24
CA ALA A 51 -0.92 -6.43 -13.22
C ALA A 51 -0.33 -7.85 -13.17
N LEU A 52 0.92 -7.99 -12.73
CA LEU A 52 1.66 -9.26 -12.70
C LEU A 52 1.69 -9.90 -11.31
N HIS A 53 1.02 -9.32 -10.31
CA HIS A 53 1.04 -9.86 -8.94
C HIS A 53 0.43 -11.26 -8.87
N ALA A 54 -0.72 -11.48 -9.49
CA ALA A 54 -1.43 -12.76 -9.39
C ALA A 54 -0.67 -13.91 -10.06
N SER A 55 -0.10 -13.70 -11.25
CA SER A 55 0.70 -14.74 -11.91
C SER A 55 1.95 -15.10 -11.11
N ALA A 56 2.68 -14.11 -10.61
CA ALA A 56 3.86 -14.33 -9.77
C ALA A 56 3.52 -15.01 -8.44
N ALA A 57 2.43 -14.59 -7.78
CA ALA A 57 2.01 -15.14 -6.50
C ALA A 57 1.57 -16.60 -6.62
N VAL A 58 0.79 -16.93 -7.65
CA VAL A 58 0.35 -18.31 -7.89
C VAL A 58 1.55 -19.24 -8.12
N LEU A 59 2.53 -18.82 -8.92
CA LEU A 59 3.74 -19.63 -9.16
C LEU A 59 4.54 -19.86 -7.85
N ALA A 60 4.73 -18.81 -7.05
CA ALA A 60 5.45 -18.90 -5.79
C ALA A 60 4.72 -19.80 -4.77
N LEU A 61 3.39 -19.68 -4.68
CA LEU A 61 2.56 -20.52 -3.81
C LEU A 61 2.59 -21.98 -4.27
N GLN A 62 2.48 -22.25 -5.58
CA GLN A 62 2.58 -23.61 -6.13
C GLN A 62 3.93 -24.26 -5.82
N ALA A 63 5.01 -23.47 -5.76
CA ALA A 63 6.33 -23.92 -5.29
C ALA A 63 6.46 -23.96 -3.75
N ASN A 64 5.35 -23.86 -3.03
CA ASN A 64 5.23 -23.93 -1.57
C ASN A 64 5.97 -22.80 -0.80
N LYS A 65 6.21 -21.65 -1.43
CA LYS A 65 6.94 -20.52 -0.83
C LYS A 65 6.02 -19.58 -0.02
N TYR A 66 6.59 -18.88 0.95
CA TYR A 66 5.94 -17.71 1.53
C TYR A 66 5.95 -16.57 0.52
N VAL A 67 4.91 -15.74 0.50
CA VAL A 67 4.74 -14.68 -0.49
C VAL A 67 4.38 -13.38 0.19
N PHE A 68 5.17 -12.35 -0.07
CA PHE A 68 4.80 -10.96 0.18
C PHE A 68 4.36 -10.33 -1.13
N ILE A 69 3.20 -9.68 -1.16
CA ILE A 69 2.67 -8.98 -2.34
C ILE A 69 2.49 -7.51 -2.02
N GLU A 70 3.14 -6.62 -2.78
CA GLU A 70 2.92 -5.18 -2.66
C GLU A 70 1.46 -4.81 -3.00
N LYS A 71 0.92 -3.72 -2.43
CA LYS A 71 -0.47 -3.30 -2.68
C LYS A 71 -0.64 -2.57 -4.03
N PRO A 72 -1.73 -2.79 -4.79
CA PRO A 72 -2.84 -3.67 -4.50
C PRO A 72 -2.50 -5.15 -4.75
N ILE A 73 -3.20 -6.06 -4.07
CA ILE A 73 -3.00 -7.51 -4.23
C ILE A 73 -3.15 -7.97 -5.70
N ALA A 74 -4.10 -7.40 -6.43
CA ALA A 74 -4.34 -7.59 -7.86
C ALA A 74 -5.22 -6.45 -8.40
N LEU A 75 -5.38 -6.36 -9.72
CA LEU A 75 -6.29 -5.42 -10.38
C LEU A 75 -7.75 -5.87 -10.40
N THR A 76 -7.99 -7.19 -10.32
CA THR A 76 -9.33 -7.75 -10.39
C THR A 76 -9.62 -8.67 -9.21
N LEU A 77 -10.90 -8.80 -8.86
CA LEU A 77 -11.32 -9.79 -7.85
C LEU A 77 -11.04 -11.22 -8.31
N GLN A 78 -11.13 -11.52 -9.61
CA GLN A 78 -10.84 -12.86 -10.13
C GLN A 78 -9.38 -13.23 -9.90
N ASP A 79 -8.45 -12.31 -10.15
CA ASP A 79 -7.04 -12.53 -9.88
C ASP A 79 -6.76 -12.60 -8.37
N THR A 80 -7.52 -11.86 -7.56
CA THR A 80 -7.49 -12.00 -6.09
C THR A 80 -7.93 -13.41 -5.65
N ASP A 81 -9.02 -13.93 -6.21
CA ASP A 81 -9.56 -15.26 -5.90
C ASP A 81 -8.57 -16.36 -6.31
N ARG A 82 -7.85 -16.18 -7.43
CA ARG A 82 -6.79 -17.11 -7.85
C ARG A 82 -5.65 -17.19 -6.83
N ILE A 83 -5.23 -16.06 -6.27
CA ILE A 83 -4.20 -16.03 -5.21
C ILE A 83 -4.72 -16.74 -3.96
N ILE A 84 -5.96 -16.46 -3.53
CA ILE A 84 -6.58 -17.10 -2.36
C ILE A 84 -6.69 -18.62 -2.56
N ALA A 85 -7.09 -19.07 -3.74
CA ALA A 85 -7.20 -20.49 -4.07
C ALA A 85 -5.83 -21.18 -4.04
N ALA A 86 -4.79 -20.54 -4.59
CA ALA A 86 -3.43 -21.07 -4.55
C ALA A 86 -2.88 -21.15 -3.12
N ASP A 87 -3.12 -20.13 -2.28
CA ASP A 87 -2.71 -20.14 -0.87
C ASP A 87 -3.38 -21.29 -0.13
N LYS A 88 -4.71 -21.43 -0.27
CA LYS A 88 -5.47 -22.53 0.33
C LYS A 88 -4.97 -23.91 -0.11
N ALA A 89 -4.61 -24.08 -1.38
CA ALA A 89 -4.09 -25.35 -1.89
C ALA A 89 -2.77 -25.78 -1.22
N THR A 90 -2.05 -24.85 -0.59
CA THR A 90 -0.78 -25.11 0.12
C THR A 90 -0.95 -25.25 1.64
N GLY A 91 -2.20 -25.27 2.13
CA GLY A 91 -2.53 -25.26 3.56
C GLY A 91 -2.85 -23.86 4.12
N GLY A 92 -2.72 -22.80 3.31
CA GLY A 92 -3.02 -21.42 3.68
C GLY A 92 -1.94 -20.73 4.53
N ALA A 93 -2.17 -19.45 4.82
CA ALA A 93 -1.33 -18.62 5.70
C ALA A 93 0.10 -18.36 5.18
N LYS A 94 0.30 -18.39 3.85
CA LYS A 94 1.59 -18.06 3.22
C LYS A 94 1.65 -16.67 2.62
N VAL A 95 0.51 -15.98 2.49
CA VAL A 95 0.43 -14.67 1.82
C VAL A 95 0.38 -13.52 2.82
N PHE A 96 1.27 -12.54 2.62
CA PHE A 96 1.28 -11.25 3.31
C PHE A 96 1.13 -10.11 2.30
N ILE A 97 0.27 -9.14 2.59
CA ILE A 97 0.07 -7.96 1.71
C ILE A 97 0.80 -6.75 2.29
N GLY A 98 1.59 -6.08 1.45
CA GLY A 98 2.39 -4.88 1.73
C GLY A 98 1.60 -3.62 2.02
N CYS A 99 0.50 -3.70 2.77
CA CYS A 99 -0.25 -2.55 3.23
C CYS A 99 0.38 -2.02 4.53
N MET A 100 1.56 -1.40 4.39
CA MET A 100 2.43 -1.02 5.51
C MET A 100 1.77 -0.12 6.58
N ARG A 101 0.83 0.75 6.19
CA ARG A 101 0.19 1.71 7.11
C ARG A 101 -0.60 1.02 8.23
N ARG A 102 -1.11 -0.18 7.97
CA ARG A 102 -1.83 -1.04 8.94
C ARG A 102 -1.01 -1.34 10.20
N TYR A 103 0.31 -1.36 10.04
CA TYR A 103 1.26 -1.70 11.09
C TYR A 103 1.96 -0.47 11.68
N ALA A 104 1.62 0.73 11.22
CA ALA A 104 2.15 1.95 11.82
C ALA A 104 1.59 2.08 13.24
N ALA A 105 2.46 2.29 14.23
CA ALA A 105 2.07 2.45 15.64
C ALA A 105 0.93 3.48 15.79
N ALA A 106 1.02 4.58 15.03
CA ALA A 106 0.00 5.60 14.95
C ALA A 106 -1.40 5.08 14.59
N LEU A 107 -1.49 4.18 13.62
CA LEU A 107 -2.78 3.62 13.22
C LEU A 107 -3.28 2.57 14.23
N ILE A 108 -2.37 1.80 14.83
CA ILE A 108 -2.70 0.84 15.89
C ILE A 108 -3.28 1.58 17.11
N ASP A 109 -2.65 2.66 17.55
CA ASP A 109 -3.13 3.49 18.66
C ASP A 109 -4.50 4.10 18.33
N ALA A 110 -4.69 4.60 17.11
CA ALA A 110 -5.98 5.12 16.67
C ALA A 110 -7.09 4.05 16.63
N VAL A 111 -6.78 2.82 16.23
CA VAL A 111 -7.73 1.69 16.28
C VAL A 111 -8.14 1.39 17.72
N ASN A 112 -7.21 1.47 18.68
CA ASN A 112 -7.54 1.29 20.10
C ASN A 112 -8.47 2.41 20.62
N GLU A 113 -8.23 3.66 20.22
CA GLU A 113 -9.12 4.78 20.57
C GLU A 113 -10.50 4.67 19.94
N VAL A 114 -10.57 4.20 18.69
CA VAL A 114 -11.84 3.93 18.00
C VAL A 114 -12.58 2.77 18.65
N ALA A 115 -11.88 1.75 19.17
CA ALA A 115 -12.52 0.66 19.90
C ALA A 115 -13.26 1.16 21.16
N SER A 116 -12.82 2.28 21.75
CA SER A 116 -13.47 2.90 22.90
C SER A 116 -14.60 3.88 22.52
N ILE A 117 -14.88 4.09 21.24
CA ILE A 117 -15.84 5.10 20.75
C ILE A 117 -17.31 4.69 20.93
N GLY A 118 -17.56 3.40 21.21
CA GLY A 118 -18.90 2.82 21.20
C GLY A 118 -19.43 2.65 19.78
N GLN A 119 -20.66 3.09 19.52
CA GLN A 119 -21.28 2.98 18.20
C GLN A 119 -20.69 4.01 17.23
N ILE A 120 -20.02 3.56 16.17
CA ILE A 120 -19.59 4.41 15.05
C ILE A 120 -20.82 4.92 14.30
N ARG A 121 -20.98 6.24 14.24
CA ARG A 121 -22.07 6.94 13.55
C ARG A 121 -21.68 7.34 12.13
N TYR A 122 -20.46 7.82 11.97
CA TYR A 122 -19.99 8.39 10.72
C TYR A 122 -18.47 8.24 10.61
N ALA A 123 -17.98 8.11 9.39
CA ALA A 123 -16.56 8.10 9.09
C ALA A 123 -16.30 9.00 7.89
N ARG A 124 -15.25 9.80 7.98
CA ARG A 124 -14.78 10.69 6.93
C ARG A 124 -13.34 10.34 6.61
N VAL A 125 -13.06 10.14 5.33
CA VAL A 125 -11.69 9.97 4.85
C VAL A 125 -11.41 11.04 3.82
N ARG A 126 -10.27 11.68 3.97
CA ARG A 126 -9.71 12.60 3.01
C ARG A 126 -8.34 12.07 2.62
N ASP A 127 -8.10 11.95 1.33
CA ASP A 127 -6.82 11.53 0.80
C ASP A 127 -6.51 12.35 -0.45
N ILE A 128 -5.83 13.47 -0.25
CA ILE A 128 -5.35 14.32 -1.34
C ILE A 128 -3.85 14.09 -1.48
N ILE A 129 -3.52 13.27 -2.48
CA ILE A 129 -2.15 12.93 -2.83
C ILE A 129 -1.77 13.73 -4.08
N GLY A 130 -0.68 14.48 -3.99
CA GLY A 130 -0.08 15.17 -5.14
C GLY A 130 0.68 14.20 -6.07
N PRO A 131 1.40 14.72 -7.07
CA PRO A 131 2.26 13.88 -7.92
C PRO A 131 3.32 13.15 -7.10
N ASN A 132 3.57 11.87 -7.42
CA ASN A 132 4.59 11.06 -6.74
C ASN A 132 5.98 11.74 -6.72
N SER A 133 6.32 12.51 -7.77
CA SER A 133 7.60 13.24 -7.86
C SER A 133 7.82 14.23 -6.71
N VAL A 134 6.75 14.85 -6.19
CA VAL A 134 6.79 15.77 -5.05
C VAL A 134 7.28 15.04 -3.80
N PHE A 135 6.88 13.78 -3.63
CA PHE A 135 7.21 13.01 -2.44
C PHE A 135 8.51 12.21 -2.55
N VAL A 136 8.81 11.66 -3.72
CA VAL A 136 10.06 10.91 -3.95
C VAL A 136 11.26 11.80 -3.66
N SER A 137 11.24 13.07 -4.09
CA SER A 137 12.31 14.02 -3.81
C SER A 137 12.51 14.31 -2.32
N GLN A 138 11.43 14.26 -1.51
CA GLN A 138 11.46 14.49 -0.06
C GLN A 138 11.81 13.24 0.76
N SER A 139 11.70 12.05 0.16
CA SER A 139 11.88 10.77 0.86
C SER A 139 13.33 10.52 1.31
N GLY A 140 14.30 11.31 0.82
CA GLY A 140 15.72 11.01 0.99
C GLY A 140 16.19 9.77 0.23
N THR A 141 15.32 9.20 -0.63
CA THR A 141 15.69 8.14 -1.58
C THR A 141 15.93 8.75 -2.95
N TYR A 142 16.96 8.25 -3.65
CA TYR A 142 17.34 8.71 -4.98
C TYR A 142 17.19 7.53 -5.96
N PRO A 143 15.95 7.17 -6.31
CA PRO A 143 15.71 6.03 -7.19
C PRO A 143 16.33 6.29 -8.57
N ARG A 144 16.95 5.25 -9.13
CA ARG A 144 17.37 5.26 -10.54
C ARG A 144 16.29 4.60 -11.37
N THR A 145 15.90 5.26 -12.44
CA THR A 145 14.98 4.71 -13.44
C THR A 145 15.77 4.10 -14.59
N PHE A 146 15.28 2.98 -15.10
CA PHE A 146 15.88 2.26 -16.23
C PHE A 146 14.80 2.04 -17.28
N ASN A 147 15.19 2.17 -18.55
CA ASN A 147 14.30 2.03 -19.72
C ASN A 147 14.80 0.90 -20.64
N ASP A 148 15.50 -0.09 -20.07
CA ASP A 148 16.12 -1.19 -20.79
C ASP A 148 15.20 -2.41 -20.98
N TYR A 149 13.88 -2.18 -20.86
CA TYR A 149 12.86 -3.19 -21.11
C TYR A 149 12.42 -3.20 -22.59
N PRO A 150 12.12 -4.38 -23.16
CA PRO A 150 11.59 -4.49 -24.52
C PRO A 150 10.28 -3.73 -24.71
N GLU A 151 10.08 -3.12 -25.87
CA GLU A 151 8.84 -2.42 -26.23
C GLU A 151 7.62 -3.36 -26.18
N ALA A 152 7.79 -4.59 -26.65
CA ALA A 152 6.76 -5.64 -26.58
C ALA A 152 6.28 -5.93 -25.14
N ASP A 153 7.17 -5.86 -24.14
CA ASP A 153 6.80 -6.05 -22.73
C ASP A 153 5.96 -4.88 -22.21
N SER A 154 6.26 -3.66 -22.69
CA SER A 154 5.49 -2.46 -22.35
C SER A 154 4.09 -2.50 -22.97
N GLU A 155 3.98 -2.91 -24.24
CA GLU A 155 2.69 -3.09 -24.91
C GLU A 155 1.86 -4.18 -24.25
N ALA A 156 2.44 -5.35 -23.99
CA ALA A 156 1.76 -6.45 -23.31
C ALA A 156 1.24 -6.04 -21.93
N LEU A 157 2.03 -5.29 -21.17
CA LEU A 157 1.63 -4.76 -19.87
C LEU A 157 0.48 -3.76 -20.01
N HIS A 158 0.53 -2.87 -21.00
CA HIS A 158 -0.53 -1.90 -21.26
C HIS A 158 -1.84 -2.58 -21.63
N THR A 159 -1.80 -3.52 -22.58
CA THR A 159 -2.97 -4.31 -23.00
C THR A 159 -3.56 -5.07 -21.82
N LYS A 160 -2.74 -5.74 -21.01
CA LYS A 160 -3.23 -6.46 -19.83
C LYS A 160 -3.90 -5.52 -18.83
N THR A 161 -3.25 -4.40 -18.50
CA THR A 161 -3.79 -3.43 -17.53
C THR A 161 -5.13 -2.88 -18.00
N HIS A 162 -5.24 -2.53 -19.29
CA HIS A 162 -6.48 -2.06 -19.89
C HIS A 162 -7.61 -3.11 -19.79
N ASN A 163 -7.31 -4.36 -20.17
CA ASN A 163 -8.30 -5.44 -20.12
C ASN A 163 -8.76 -5.73 -18.68
N ASP A 164 -7.85 -5.71 -17.72
CA ASP A 164 -8.18 -5.91 -16.30
C ASP A 164 -9.09 -4.78 -15.79
N MET A 165 -8.83 -3.52 -16.19
CA MET A 165 -9.67 -2.38 -15.83
C MET A 165 -11.06 -2.45 -16.47
N GLU A 166 -11.16 -2.78 -17.75
CA GLU A 166 -12.44 -3.00 -18.47
C GLU A 166 -13.27 -4.09 -17.80
N GLN A 167 -12.65 -5.20 -17.43
CA GLN A 167 -13.33 -6.28 -16.71
C GLN A 167 -13.81 -5.82 -15.32
N ALA A 168 -12.97 -5.09 -14.57
CA ALA A 168 -13.28 -4.68 -13.21
C ALA A 168 -14.33 -3.56 -13.13
N LEU A 169 -14.27 -2.57 -14.01
CA LEU A 169 -15.10 -1.38 -13.96
C LEU A 169 -16.31 -1.50 -14.89
N HIS A 170 -16.10 -1.85 -16.16
CA HIS A 170 -17.21 -1.89 -17.12
C HIS A 170 -18.05 -3.15 -16.94
N THR A 171 -17.43 -4.34 -17.00
CA THR A 171 -18.20 -5.60 -16.96
C THR A 171 -18.88 -5.84 -15.62
N LYS A 172 -18.19 -5.53 -14.51
CA LYS A 172 -18.73 -5.81 -13.16
C LYS A 172 -19.54 -4.68 -12.56
N LEU A 173 -19.22 -3.42 -12.88
CA LEU A 173 -19.82 -2.26 -12.23
C LEU A 173 -20.59 -1.35 -13.22
N GLY A 174 -20.55 -1.63 -14.52
CA GLY A 174 -21.18 -0.80 -15.55
C GLY A 174 -20.54 0.58 -15.71
N ILE A 175 -19.31 0.76 -15.21
CA ILE A 175 -18.58 2.04 -15.23
C ILE A 175 -17.69 2.06 -16.46
N THR A 176 -17.91 3.01 -17.36
CA THR A 176 -17.02 3.25 -18.50
C THR A 176 -15.63 3.62 -18.01
N VAL A 177 -14.61 2.88 -18.46
CA VAL A 177 -13.23 3.19 -18.13
C VAL A 177 -12.78 4.42 -18.90
N THR A 178 -12.51 5.51 -18.18
CA THR A 178 -11.80 6.67 -18.72
C THR A 178 -10.45 6.81 -18.04
N LYS A 179 -9.56 7.67 -18.57
CA LYS A 179 -8.23 7.92 -17.98
C LYS A 179 -8.30 8.43 -16.53
N GLU A 180 -9.45 8.92 -16.10
CA GLU A 180 -9.68 9.59 -14.82
C GLU A 180 -10.22 8.66 -13.72
N THR A 181 -10.47 7.38 -13.99
CA THR A 181 -11.12 6.48 -13.04
C THR A 181 -10.11 5.69 -12.19
N ALA A 182 -9.89 6.10 -10.94
CA ALA A 182 -9.08 5.35 -9.97
C ALA A 182 -9.72 5.37 -8.56
N MET A 183 -9.84 4.21 -7.89
CA MET A 183 -10.35 4.07 -6.53
C MET A 183 -9.41 3.19 -5.68
N ILE A 184 -9.07 3.61 -4.44
CA ILE A 184 -8.36 2.74 -3.48
C ILE A 184 -8.94 2.85 -2.05
N ALA A 185 -9.26 1.66 -1.53
CA ALA A 185 -9.30 1.08 -0.17
C ALA A 185 -9.67 1.90 1.10
N MET A 186 -10.80 1.52 1.71
CA MET A 186 -11.33 1.99 3.02
C MET A 186 -11.45 0.89 4.11
N ARG A 187 -10.79 -0.28 3.95
CA ARG A 187 -11.24 -1.53 4.62
C ARG A 187 -10.95 -1.73 6.12
N GLU A 188 -10.05 -0.97 6.75
CA GLU A 188 -9.56 -1.36 8.09
C GLU A 188 -10.20 -0.62 9.26
N ILE A 189 -10.52 0.66 9.11
CA ILE A 189 -10.95 1.49 10.24
C ILE A 189 -12.46 1.39 10.47
N ILE A 190 -13.23 1.12 9.40
CA ILE A 190 -14.69 1.15 9.42
C ILE A 190 -15.33 -0.25 9.29
N GLY A 191 -14.52 -1.32 9.21
CA GLY A 191 -14.98 -2.66 8.88
C GLY A 191 -15.35 -2.84 7.39
N MET A 192 -15.96 -3.98 7.04
CA MET A 192 -16.46 -4.20 5.67
C MET A 192 -17.72 -3.35 5.43
N PRO A 193 -17.72 -2.40 4.48
CA PRO A 193 -18.92 -1.66 4.14
C PRO A 193 -19.97 -2.61 3.59
N LYS A 194 -21.24 -2.42 3.99
CA LYS A 194 -22.37 -3.21 3.47
C LYS A 194 -22.80 -2.76 2.08
N ASP A 195 -22.70 -1.45 1.81
CA ASP A 195 -23.04 -0.84 0.52
C ASP A 195 -22.34 0.52 0.34
N VAL A 196 -22.28 1.01 -0.90
CA VAL A 196 -21.82 2.38 -1.24
C VAL A 196 -23.01 3.16 -1.79
N VAL A 197 -23.55 4.09 -0.99
CA VAL A 197 -24.75 4.87 -1.34
C VAL A 197 -24.46 6.09 -2.23
N GLY A 198 -23.19 6.41 -2.45
CA GLY A 198 -22.78 7.53 -3.28
C GLY A 198 -21.27 7.61 -3.45
N PHE A 199 -20.84 8.03 -4.64
CA PHE A 199 -19.46 8.32 -4.98
C PHE A 199 -19.41 9.69 -5.66
N SER A 200 -18.53 10.58 -5.18
CA SER A 200 -18.30 11.88 -5.80
C SER A 200 -16.84 11.95 -6.25
N PRO A 201 -16.55 11.80 -7.55
CA PRO A 201 -15.20 12.04 -8.03
C PRO A 201 -14.90 13.54 -7.88
N CYS A 202 -13.83 13.88 -7.17
CA CYS A 202 -13.30 15.24 -7.22
C CYS A 202 -12.55 15.37 -8.55
N ALA A 203 -13.20 15.93 -9.57
CA ALA A 203 -12.58 16.18 -10.86
C ALA A 203 -11.34 17.05 -10.69
N THR A 204 -10.20 16.59 -11.21
CA THR A 204 -8.96 17.37 -11.36
C THR A 204 -9.18 18.49 -12.37
N VAL A 205 -9.81 19.58 -11.93
CA VAL A 205 -9.63 20.90 -12.54
C VAL A 205 -8.35 21.45 -11.92
N GLY A 206 -7.35 21.81 -12.73
CA GLY A 206 -6.01 22.25 -12.33
C GLY A 206 -5.98 23.06 -11.03
N SER A 207 -5.81 22.36 -9.92
CA SER A 207 -5.94 22.94 -8.59
C SER A 207 -4.57 23.44 -8.14
N PRO A 208 -4.43 24.69 -7.68
CA PRO A 208 -3.15 25.25 -7.21
C PRO A 208 -2.65 24.61 -5.90
N PHE A 209 -3.37 23.63 -5.36
CA PHE A 209 -3.08 23.01 -4.08
C PHE A 209 -2.18 21.77 -4.24
N TRP A 210 -0.87 22.01 -4.33
CA TRP A 210 0.17 20.97 -4.19
C TRP A 210 0.39 20.57 -2.73
N ARG A 211 -0.65 20.57 -1.89
CA ARG A 211 -0.56 20.26 -0.47
C ARG A 211 -1.05 18.84 -0.24
N PHE A 212 -0.17 18.00 0.29
CA PHE A 212 -0.57 16.72 0.83
C PHE A 212 -1.53 16.91 1.99
N ASP A 213 -2.67 16.24 1.93
CA ASP A 213 -3.70 16.35 2.96
C ASP A 213 -4.44 15.02 3.06
N ALA A 214 -4.04 14.23 4.05
CA ALA A 214 -4.64 12.94 4.32
C ALA A 214 -5.09 12.87 5.77
N SER A 215 -6.36 12.52 5.98
CA SER A 215 -6.90 12.28 7.32
C SER A 215 -8.03 11.27 7.30
N ILE A 216 -8.18 10.58 8.43
CA ILE A 216 -9.27 9.65 8.70
C ILE A 216 -9.91 10.07 10.00
N GLU A 217 -11.22 10.26 9.99
CA GLU A 217 -11.97 10.79 11.12
C GLU A 217 -13.21 9.95 11.38
N ILE A 218 -13.34 9.46 12.60
CA ILE A 218 -14.39 8.55 13.03
C ILE A 218 -15.19 9.23 14.13
N PHE A 219 -16.51 9.24 13.97
CA PHE A 219 -17.46 9.91 14.85
C PHE A 219 -18.33 8.87 15.54
N GLY A 220 -18.34 8.89 16.87
CA GLY A 220 -19.33 8.24 17.71
C GLY A 220 -20.31 9.24 18.30
N ASP A 221 -21.07 8.82 19.32
CA ASP A 221 -22.05 9.68 19.98
C ASP A 221 -21.41 10.79 20.82
N THR A 222 -20.32 10.46 21.51
CA THR A 222 -19.66 11.36 22.47
C THR A 222 -18.16 11.49 22.24
N LYS A 223 -17.61 10.78 21.25
CA LYS A 223 -16.18 10.77 20.96
C LYS A 223 -15.93 10.85 19.46
N THR A 224 -14.90 11.59 19.06
CA THR A 224 -14.37 11.64 17.70
C THR A 224 -12.88 11.35 17.75
N VAL A 225 -12.43 10.48 16.85
CA VAL A 225 -11.01 10.14 16.66
C VAL A 225 -10.62 10.57 15.26
N LYS A 226 -9.68 11.52 15.13
CA LYS A 226 -9.14 11.98 13.85
C LYS A 226 -7.66 11.69 13.77
N VAL A 227 -7.23 10.94 12.76
CA VAL A 227 -5.83 10.71 12.42
C VAL A 227 -5.46 11.60 11.24
N CYS A 228 -4.52 12.51 11.43
CA CYS A 228 -3.92 13.36 10.42
C CYS A 228 -2.55 12.80 10.01
N ILE A 229 -2.36 12.62 8.70
CA ILE A 229 -1.13 12.10 8.11
C ILE A 229 -0.42 13.28 7.45
N ASP A 230 0.81 13.57 7.86
CA ASP A 230 1.57 14.74 7.36
C ASP A 230 2.48 14.40 6.17
N SER A 231 2.81 13.13 5.95
CA SER A 231 3.49 12.65 4.73
C SER A 231 3.28 11.15 4.51
N LEU A 232 3.27 10.73 3.24
CA LEU A 232 3.22 9.32 2.84
C LEU A 232 4.58 8.60 2.98
N PHE A 233 5.70 9.34 2.89
CA PHE A 233 7.03 8.73 2.68
C PHE A 233 8.12 9.23 3.62
N THR A 234 7.87 10.31 4.37
CA THR A 234 8.88 10.90 5.26
C THR A 234 8.77 10.27 6.64
N LYS A 235 9.69 9.36 6.97
CA LYS A 235 9.74 8.64 8.26
C LYS A 235 9.82 9.57 9.50
N GLY A 236 10.21 10.83 9.32
CA GLY A 236 10.37 11.81 10.39
C GLY A 236 9.22 12.82 10.56
N LEU A 237 8.20 12.81 9.70
CA LEU A 237 7.03 13.67 9.89
C LEU A 237 6.01 12.94 10.76
N PRO A 238 5.46 13.61 11.79
CA PRO A 238 4.56 12.97 12.73
C PRO A 238 3.27 12.49 12.04
N THR A 239 2.59 11.56 12.68
CA THR A 239 1.15 11.35 12.44
C THR A 239 0.47 11.87 13.69
N THR A 240 -0.49 12.78 13.53
CA THR A 240 -1.17 13.39 14.66
C THR A 240 -2.53 12.75 14.85
N MET A 241 -2.92 12.47 16.08
CA MET A 241 -4.28 12.05 16.41
C MET A 241 -4.95 13.10 17.28
N VAL A 242 -6.13 13.54 16.86
CA VAL A 242 -6.98 14.48 17.58
C VAL A 242 -8.15 13.69 18.16
N LEU A 243 -8.27 13.71 19.49
CA LEU A 243 -9.38 13.13 20.22
C LEU A 243 -10.30 14.26 20.68
N LYS A 244 -11.59 14.14 20.39
CA LYS A 244 -12.61 15.07 20.88
C LYS A 244 -13.64 14.27 21.67
N GLU A 245 -13.91 14.65 22.91
CA GLU A 245 -14.82 13.94 23.80
C GLU A 245 -15.81 14.91 24.46
N VAL A 246 -17.07 14.49 24.55
CA VAL A 246 -18.15 15.19 25.24
C VAL A 246 -18.60 14.33 26.42
N SER A 247 -18.43 14.85 27.63
CA SER A 247 -18.86 14.17 28.85
C SER A 247 -20.38 14.24 29.03
N PRO A 248 -21.00 13.35 29.84
CA PRO A 248 -22.45 13.38 30.10
C PRO A 248 -22.97 14.70 30.70
N ASN A 249 -22.11 15.45 31.38
CA ASN A 249 -22.43 16.77 31.93
C ASN A 249 -22.29 17.91 30.90
N GLY A 250 -22.02 17.60 29.63
CA GLY A 250 -21.86 18.55 28.53
C GLY A 250 -20.47 19.18 28.42
N SER A 251 -19.50 18.80 29.27
CA SER A 251 -18.13 19.31 29.14
C SER A 251 -17.45 18.75 27.89
N TYR A 252 -16.66 19.60 27.22
CA TYR A 252 -15.92 19.24 26.01
C TYR A 252 -14.42 19.17 26.31
N ARG A 253 -13.76 18.14 25.80
CA ARG A 253 -12.30 17.96 25.84
C ARG A 253 -11.77 17.69 24.45
N GLU A 254 -10.68 18.36 24.09
CA GLU A 254 -9.91 18.09 22.88
C GLU A 254 -8.45 17.81 23.26
N GLN A 255 -7.86 16.80 22.65
CA GLN A 255 -6.48 16.40 22.90
C GLN A 255 -5.77 16.04 21.59
N ASP A 256 -4.62 16.68 21.37
CA ASP A 256 -3.73 16.40 20.24
C ASP A 256 -2.58 15.50 20.70
N LEU A 257 -2.39 14.38 20.00
CA LEU A 257 -1.40 13.36 20.28
C LEU A 257 -0.47 13.22 19.08
N ILE A 258 0.83 13.41 19.30
CA ILE A 258 1.86 13.12 18.30
C ILE A 258 2.21 11.63 18.39
N LEU A 259 1.77 10.86 17.41
CA LEU A 259 1.96 9.42 17.37
C LEU A 259 3.39 9.10 16.88
N GLY A 260 4.05 8.19 17.60
CA GLY A 260 5.46 7.82 17.34
C GLY A 260 6.51 8.52 18.23
N MET A 261 6.10 9.45 19.10
CA MET A 261 6.97 10.04 20.14
C MET A 261 6.73 9.51 21.56
N LEU A 262 5.72 8.66 21.76
CA LEU A 262 5.56 7.92 23.01
C LEU A 262 6.60 6.80 23.09
N MET A 263 7.81 7.14 23.54
CA MET A 263 8.55 6.19 24.36
C MET A 263 7.68 5.93 25.59
N LYS A 264 7.02 4.77 25.65
CA LYS A 264 6.50 4.28 26.92
C LYS A 264 7.71 4.16 27.84
N ALA A 265 7.89 5.12 28.74
CA ALA A 265 8.76 4.96 29.89
C ALA A 265 8.19 3.75 30.66
N THR A 266 8.81 2.60 30.44
CA THR A 266 8.52 1.40 31.20
C THR A 266 9.28 1.61 32.49
N THR A 267 8.60 2.11 33.53
CA THR A 267 9.13 2.06 34.88
C THR A 267 9.23 0.59 35.26
N ALA A 268 10.47 0.16 35.55
CA ALA A 268 10.82 -1.14 36.10
C ALA A 268 10.21 -1.35 37.50
#